data_AF-A0A323TJ24-F1
#
_entry.id   AF-A0A323TJ24-F1
#
_cell.length_a   1.000
_cell.length_b   1.000
_cell.length_c   1.000
_cell.angle_alpha   90.00
_cell.angle_beta   90.00
_cell.angle_gamma   90.00
#
_symmetry.space_group_name_H-M   'P 1'
#
loop_
_entity.id
_entity.type
_entity.pdbx_description
1 polymer ?
#
loop_
_entity_poly.entity_id
_entity_poly.type
_entity_poly.pdbx_seq_one_letter_code
_entity_poly.pdbx_strand_id
1 'polypeptide(L)'
;MKTKVLTLLRENKDTFLSGEKISNELDCSRTAVWKHIDSLRKEGYDIVAVQNKGYQLKKSGSQLSEHDLVSRIKENNLFHHVVYHSLVTSTQVIAHQLVNEGAREGTIVVADEQTAGKGRLGRTWDSQHETGIWMSLILKPLVDFRQAPQLTLVAAVALARALQNKSGQQIDIKWPNDLLVNGKKICGILTELQADPDRIKSVIIGIGVNVNHEHFPQEITDIATSLKKESGKNFDRAELITDILDEFSWLYEAYLTNGFSLIKPLWEAHSLSIGKKVIARRAKDSLVGIALGINENGVLLLQDETGHVHEIYSADIEIS
;
A
#
# COMPACT_ATOMS: atom_id res chain seq x y z
N MET A 1 -8.21 23.98 -1.41
CA MET A 1 -7.66 24.83 -2.49
C MET A 1 -6.28 24.37 -2.96
N LYS A 2 -5.29 24.14 -2.07
CA LYS A 2 -3.96 23.61 -2.43
C LYS A 2 -4.02 22.40 -3.37
N THR A 3 -4.88 21.43 -3.08
CA THR A 3 -5.13 20.26 -3.94
C THR A 3 -5.47 20.64 -5.37
N LYS A 4 -6.43 21.55 -5.57
CA LYS A 4 -6.86 21.97 -6.91
C LYS A 4 -5.74 22.71 -7.66
N VAL A 5 -4.99 23.57 -6.98
CA VAL A 5 -3.81 24.25 -7.56
C VAL A 5 -2.77 23.21 -8.00
N LEU A 6 -2.47 22.24 -7.13
CA LEU A 6 -1.49 21.20 -7.41
C LEU A 6 -1.93 20.29 -8.56
N THR A 7 -3.21 19.89 -8.60
CA THR A 7 -3.81 19.15 -9.71
C THR A 7 -3.62 19.89 -11.03
N LEU A 8 -3.96 21.18 -11.12
CA LEU A 8 -3.78 21.96 -12.35
C LEU A 8 -2.31 22.03 -12.79
N LEU A 9 -1.39 22.23 -11.83
CA LEU A 9 0.04 22.25 -12.13
C LEU A 9 0.55 20.88 -12.63
N ARG A 10 0.04 19.77 -12.09
CA ARG A 10 0.39 18.40 -12.52
C ARG A 10 -0.14 18.10 -13.92
N GLU A 11 -1.40 18.44 -14.20
CA GLU A 11 -2.05 18.29 -15.51
C GLU A 11 -1.33 19.11 -16.60
N ASN A 12 -0.54 20.13 -16.23
CA ASN A 12 0.20 21.01 -17.14
C ASN A 12 1.72 20.96 -16.90
N LYS A 13 2.27 19.83 -16.41
CA LYS A 13 3.67 19.70 -15.97
C LYS A 13 4.73 20.20 -16.98
N ASP A 14 4.45 20.09 -18.28
CA ASP A 14 5.40 20.45 -19.35
C ASP A 14 5.28 21.91 -19.81
N THR A 15 4.34 22.68 -19.23
CA THR A 15 4.07 24.08 -19.61
C THR A 15 3.96 24.99 -18.40
N PHE A 16 4.02 26.30 -18.63
CA PHE A 16 3.74 27.29 -17.59
C PHE A 16 2.26 27.65 -17.58
N LEU A 17 1.66 27.69 -16.40
CA LEU A 17 0.30 28.18 -16.17
C LEU A 17 0.33 29.60 -15.60
N SER A 18 -0.27 30.56 -16.32
CA SER A 18 -0.38 31.93 -15.82
C SER A 18 -1.21 31.97 -14.53
N GLY A 19 -0.85 32.88 -13.61
CA GLY A 19 -1.64 33.08 -12.39
C GLY A 19 -3.08 33.50 -12.68
N GLU A 20 -3.33 34.14 -13.83
CA GLU A 20 -4.66 34.44 -14.36
C GLU A 20 -5.44 33.18 -14.74
N LYS A 21 -4.83 32.26 -15.49
CA LYS A 21 -5.49 31.01 -15.88
C LYS A 21 -5.86 30.19 -14.65
N ILE A 22 -4.96 30.07 -13.68
CA ILE A 22 -5.24 29.36 -12.42
C ILE A 22 -6.35 30.07 -11.62
N SER A 23 -6.31 31.40 -11.56
CA SER A 23 -7.30 32.23 -10.87
C SER A 23 -8.71 32.04 -11.45
N ASN A 24 -8.83 32.03 -12.79
CA ASN A 24 -10.09 31.82 -13.50
C ASN A 24 -10.62 30.39 -13.32
N GLU A 25 -9.75 29.38 -13.48
CA GLU A 25 -10.13 27.96 -13.38
C GLU A 25 -10.60 27.58 -11.97
N LEU A 26 -10.03 28.23 -10.94
CA LEU A 26 -10.33 27.96 -9.54
C LEU A 26 -11.31 28.94 -8.90
N ASP A 27 -11.85 29.88 -9.67
CA ASP A 27 -12.74 30.95 -9.21
C ASP A 27 -12.21 31.64 -7.94
N CYS A 28 -10.97 32.14 -8.00
CA CYS A 28 -10.32 32.80 -6.89
C CYS A 28 -9.41 33.94 -7.35
N SER A 29 -8.98 34.84 -6.46
CA SER A 29 -8.09 35.95 -6.84
C SER A 29 -6.66 35.47 -7.14
N ARG A 30 -5.95 36.19 -8.03
CA ARG A 30 -4.52 35.94 -8.30
C ARG A 30 -3.65 36.00 -7.04
N THR A 31 -4.02 36.86 -6.07
CA THR A 31 -3.34 36.95 -4.77
C THR A 31 -3.55 35.67 -3.94
N ALA A 32 -4.74 35.06 -4.00
CA ALA A 32 -4.99 33.78 -3.35
C ALA A 32 -4.17 32.65 -4.01
N VAL A 33 -4.08 32.63 -5.34
CA VAL A 33 -3.20 31.68 -6.06
C VAL A 33 -1.76 31.81 -5.59
N TRP A 34 -1.21 33.03 -5.55
CA TRP A 34 0.16 33.26 -5.08
C TRP A 34 0.37 32.77 -3.64
N LYS A 35 -0.57 33.05 -2.72
CA LYS A 35 -0.50 32.55 -1.33
C LYS A 35 -0.47 31.03 -1.25
N HIS A 36 -1.26 30.34 -2.07
CA HIS A 36 -1.25 28.87 -2.11
C HIS A 36 0.05 28.31 -2.68
N ILE A 37 0.60 28.94 -3.72
CA ILE A 37 1.89 28.55 -4.29
C ILE A 37 3.03 28.79 -3.30
N ASP A 38 3.02 29.91 -2.59
CA ASP A 38 4.00 30.20 -1.55
C ASP A 38 3.93 29.19 -0.39
N SER A 39 2.73 28.80 0.03
CA SER A 39 2.53 27.70 1.00
C SER A 39 3.11 26.38 0.49
N LEU A 40 2.81 25.99 -0.76
CA LEU A 40 3.34 24.76 -1.36
C LEU A 40 4.88 24.80 -1.42
N ARG A 41 5.50 25.94 -1.77
CA ARG A 41 6.96 26.07 -1.74
C ARG A 41 7.55 25.86 -0.34
N LYS A 42 6.89 26.38 0.70
CA LYS A 42 7.28 26.16 2.11
C LYS A 42 7.16 24.69 2.53
N GLU A 43 6.27 23.94 1.89
CA GLU A 43 6.09 22.50 2.07
C GLU A 43 7.06 21.67 1.20
N GLY A 44 8.03 22.32 0.55
CA GLY A 44 9.14 21.67 -0.17
C GLY A 44 8.88 21.42 -1.66
N TYR A 45 7.77 21.90 -2.22
CA TYR A 45 7.50 21.79 -3.66
C TYR A 45 8.37 22.77 -4.46
N ASP A 46 9.03 22.27 -5.51
CA ASP A 46 9.74 23.14 -6.46
C ASP A 46 8.75 23.63 -7.52
N ILE A 47 8.16 24.81 -7.27
CA ILE A 47 7.29 25.50 -8.21
C ILE A 47 8.07 26.71 -8.75
N VAL A 48 8.49 26.66 -10.00
CA VAL A 48 9.19 27.77 -10.66
C VAL A 48 8.17 28.81 -11.12
N ALA A 49 8.47 30.09 -10.88
CA ALA A 49 7.69 31.20 -11.42
C ALA A 49 8.54 31.99 -12.43
N VAL A 50 8.01 32.21 -13.62
CA VAL A 50 8.65 33.03 -14.66
C VAL A 50 7.74 34.19 -15.03
N GLN A 51 8.30 35.41 -15.02
CA GLN A 51 7.59 36.62 -15.40
C GLN A 51 6.96 36.47 -16.80
N ASN A 52 5.71 36.90 -16.95
CA ASN A 52 4.90 36.79 -18.18
C ASN A 52 4.62 35.36 -18.68
N LYS A 53 5.02 34.30 -17.96
CA LYS A 53 4.65 32.90 -18.27
C LYS A 53 3.77 32.28 -17.18
N GLY A 54 4.09 32.52 -15.91
CA GLY A 54 3.36 31.97 -14.77
C GLY A 54 4.15 30.92 -14.00
N TYR A 55 3.48 29.87 -13.56
CA TYR A 55 3.99 28.85 -12.64
C TYR A 55 4.11 27.48 -13.30
N GLN A 56 5.13 26.73 -12.92
CA GLN A 56 5.33 25.34 -13.36
C GLN A 56 5.87 24.50 -12.19
N LEU A 57 5.29 23.32 -11.96
CA LEU A 57 5.80 22.36 -10.98
C LEU A 57 6.98 21.61 -11.58
N LYS A 58 8.16 21.70 -10.96
CA LYS A 58 9.39 20.98 -11.35
C LYS A 58 9.63 19.75 -10.50
N LYS A 59 9.32 19.81 -9.21
CA LYS A 59 9.48 18.69 -8.27
C LYS A 59 8.38 18.72 -7.23
N SER A 60 7.82 17.55 -6.91
CA SER A 60 6.88 17.39 -5.80
C SER A 60 7.54 17.68 -4.45
N GLY A 61 6.73 17.97 -3.43
CA GLY A 61 7.19 18.08 -2.05
C GLY A 61 7.78 16.78 -1.53
N SER A 62 8.62 16.87 -0.50
CA SER A 62 9.21 15.71 0.17
C SER A 62 8.31 15.09 1.24
N GLN A 63 7.32 15.84 1.72
CA GLN A 63 6.43 15.43 2.80
C GLN A 63 5.13 14.84 2.26
N LEU A 64 4.65 13.80 2.95
CA LEU A 64 3.35 13.21 2.67
C LEU A 64 2.25 14.18 3.11
N SER A 65 1.24 14.37 2.28
CA SER A 65 0.12 15.26 2.62
C SER A 65 -1.13 14.89 1.86
N GLU A 66 -2.29 15.25 2.43
CA GLU A 66 -3.59 15.04 1.81
C GLU A 66 -3.67 15.63 0.40
N HIS A 67 -3.24 16.89 0.24
CA HIS A 67 -3.34 17.57 -1.03
C HIS A 67 -2.39 17.00 -2.10
N ASP A 68 -1.25 16.44 -1.72
CA ASP A 68 -0.39 15.72 -2.68
C ASP A 68 -1.08 14.44 -3.14
N LEU A 69 -1.50 13.60 -2.20
CA LEU A 69 -2.15 12.31 -2.47
C LEU A 69 -3.40 12.49 -3.33
N VAL A 70 -4.32 13.36 -2.92
CA VAL A 70 -5.56 13.60 -3.67
C VAL A 70 -5.27 14.16 -5.07
N SER A 71 -4.22 14.99 -5.23
CA SER A 71 -3.87 15.52 -6.55
C SER A 71 -3.32 14.47 -7.52
N ARG A 72 -2.77 13.36 -7.01
CA ARG A 72 -2.20 12.25 -7.79
C ARG A 72 -3.20 11.13 -8.06
N ILE A 73 -3.99 10.75 -7.04
CA ILE A 73 -4.90 9.60 -7.08
C ILE A 73 -6.14 9.85 -7.95
N LYS A 74 -6.41 11.09 -8.38
CA LYS A 74 -7.56 11.47 -9.21
C LYS A 74 -7.72 10.62 -10.49
N GLU A 75 -6.65 10.01 -11.00
CA GLU A 75 -6.66 9.18 -12.22
C GLU A 75 -6.98 7.70 -11.96
N ASN A 76 -7.16 7.27 -10.70
CA ASN A 76 -7.44 5.88 -10.36
C ASN A 76 -8.95 5.55 -10.43
N ASN A 77 -9.29 4.44 -11.09
CA ASN A 77 -10.69 4.04 -11.32
C ASN A 77 -11.42 3.50 -10.08
N LEU A 78 -10.69 2.99 -9.08
CA LEU A 78 -11.27 2.42 -7.87
C LEU A 78 -11.15 3.40 -6.71
N PHE A 79 -9.97 3.97 -6.53
CA PHE A 79 -9.64 4.78 -5.37
C PHE A 79 -9.81 6.26 -5.67
N HIS A 80 -10.78 6.90 -5.04
CA HIS A 80 -11.10 8.30 -5.30
C HIS A 80 -11.33 9.14 -4.03
N HIS A 81 -11.32 8.50 -2.86
CA HIS A 81 -11.58 9.17 -1.58
C HIS A 81 -10.44 8.89 -0.59
N VAL A 82 -9.60 9.90 -0.38
CA VAL A 82 -8.45 9.82 0.53
C VAL A 82 -8.81 10.51 1.84
N VAL A 83 -8.64 9.77 2.94
CA VAL A 83 -8.69 10.30 4.31
C VAL A 83 -7.27 10.29 4.85
N TYR A 84 -6.68 11.47 5.01
CA TYR A 84 -5.30 11.62 5.47
C TYR A 84 -5.25 12.14 6.90
N HIS A 85 -4.34 11.59 7.70
CA HIS A 85 -4.01 12.09 9.03
C HIS A 85 -2.50 12.22 9.21
N SER A 86 -2.04 13.26 9.92
CA SER A 86 -0.64 13.32 10.32
C SER A 86 -0.30 12.28 11.39
N LEU A 87 -1.20 12.07 12.35
CA LEU A 87 -1.01 11.16 13.47
C LEU A 87 -2.33 10.48 13.85
N VAL A 88 -2.33 9.16 14.00
CA VAL A 88 -3.47 8.36 14.48
C VAL A 88 -2.99 7.23 15.39
N THR A 89 -3.93 6.56 16.06
CA THR A 89 -3.61 5.28 16.73
C THR A 89 -3.35 4.18 15.71
N SER A 90 -4.24 3.99 14.74
CA SER A 90 -4.02 3.12 13.57
C SER A 90 -4.95 3.48 12.41
N THR A 91 -4.44 3.42 11.18
CA THR A 91 -5.26 3.55 9.95
C THR A 91 -6.34 2.48 9.88
N GLN A 92 -6.06 1.28 10.39
CA GLN A 92 -7.00 0.17 10.43
C GLN A 92 -8.23 0.51 11.29
N VAL A 93 -8.02 1.16 12.45
CA VAL A 93 -9.10 1.58 13.35
C VAL A 93 -9.98 2.65 12.69
N ILE A 94 -9.35 3.64 12.04
CA ILE A 94 -10.07 4.68 11.31
C ILE A 94 -10.86 4.07 10.14
N ALA A 95 -10.29 3.12 9.41
CA ALA A 95 -11.00 2.43 8.33
C ALA A 95 -12.25 1.68 8.83
N HIS A 96 -12.16 0.97 9.97
CA HIS A 96 -13.33 0.34 10.59
C HIS A 96 -14.42 1.34 10.96
N GLN A 97 -14.02 2.47 11.56
CA GLN A 97 -14.96 3.55 11.90
C GLN A 97 -15.66 4.07 10.64
N LEU A 98 -14.89 4.40 9.60
CA LEU A 98 -15.42 4.91 8.33
C LEU A 98 -16.37 3.92 7.66
N VAL A 99 -16.10 2.61 7.70
CA VAL A 99 -17.03 1.61 7.18
C VAL A 99 -18.36 1.63 7.94
N ASN A 100 -18.33 1.77 9.27
CA ASN A 100 -19.55 1.88 10.08
C ASN A 100 -20.32 3.17 9.82
N GLU A 101 -19.63 4.24 9.43
CA GLU A 101 -20.21 5.51 8.99
C GLU A 101 -20.67 5.49 7.51
N GLY A 102 -20.50 4.37 6.81
CA GLY A 102 -21.00 4.19 5.45
C GLY A 102 -20.02 4.59 4.34
N ALA A 103 -18.71 4.64 4.62
CA ALA A 103 -17.69 4.90 3.62
C ALA A 103 -17.83 4.00 2.39
N ARG A 104 -17.58 4.57 1.22
CA ARG A 104 -17.68 3.88 -0.07
C ARG A 104 -16.47 2.98 -0.29
N GLU A 105 -16.65 1.96 -1.13
CA GLU A 105 -15.52 1.21 -1.69
C GLU A 105 -14.55 2.18 -2.38
N GLY A 106 -13.26 1.88 -2.31
CA GLY A 106 -12.22 2.76 -2.84
C GLY A 106 -11.86 3.92 -1.89
N THR A 107 -12.36 3.91 -0.66
CA THR A 107 -11.86 4.82 0.38
C THR A 107 -10.50 4.33 0.88
N ILE A 108 -9.53 5.23 0.94
CA ILE A 108 -8.19 4.97 1.47
C ILE A 108 -8.00 5.82 2.72
N VAL A 109 -7.49 5.20 3.78
CA VAL A 109 -6.98 5.91 4.94
C VAL A 109 -5.47 5.89 4.90
N VAL A 110 -4.83 7.05 4.99
CA VAL A 110 -3.36 7.17 5.04
C VAL A 110 -2.97 7.95 6.29
N ALA A 111 -1.91 7.49 6.97
CA ALA A 111 -1.30 8.24 8.05
C ALA A 111 0.20 8.43 7.83
N ASP A 112 0.74 9.54 8.32
CA ASP A 112 2.20 9.75 8.34
C ASP A 112 2.87 9.04 9.53
N GLU A 113 2.14 8.89 10.63
CA GLU A 113 2.58 8.18 11.84
C GLU A 113 1.40 7.43 12.50
N GLN A 114 1.68 6.24 13.08
CA GLN A 114 0.74 5.53 13.94
C GLN A 114 1.35 5.28 15.33
N THR A 115 0.61 5.61 16.40
CA THR A 115 1.08 5.35 17.78
C THR A 115 0.80 3.92 18.25
N ALA A 116 -0.10 3.20 17.58
CA ALA A 116 -0.50 1.83 17.93
C ALA A 116 -0.78 1.01 16.65
N GLY A 117 0.16 1.05 15.70
CA GLY A 117 0.08 0.27 14.46
C GLY A 117 -0.14 -1.22 14.72
N LYS A 118 -1.00 -1.87 13.93
CA LYS A 118 -1.44 -3.24 14.14
C LYS A 118 -0.86 -4.20 13.11
N GLY A 119 -0.35 -5.33 13.57
CA GLY A 119 -0.03 -6.51 12.77
C GLY A 119 -0.95 -7.70 13.12
N ARG A 120 -0.70 -8.84 12.47
CA ARG A 120 -1.44 -10.09 12.74
C ARG A 120 -1.22 -10.55 14.20
N LEU A 121 -2.19 -11.28 14.73
CA LEU A 121 -2.14 -11.91 16.06
C LEU A 121 -1.85 -10.92 17.19
N GLY A 122 -2.26 -9.65 17.04
CA GLY A 122 -2.06 -8.61 18.06
C GLY A 122 -0.63 -8.06 18.16
N ARG A 123 0.27 -8.42 17.25
CA ARG A 123 1.62 -7.84 17.19
C ARG A 123 1.54 -6.35 16.83
N THR A 124 2.45 -5.54 17.37
CA THR A 124 2.58 -4.12 17.01
C THR A 124 3.36 -3.96 15.70
N TRP A 125 2.97 -2.97 14.91
CA TRP A 125 3.71 -2.52 13.72
C TRP A 125 4.33 -1.14 13.99
N ASP A 126 5.66 -1.05 13.99
CA ASP A 126 6.39 0.21 14.17
C ASP A 126 6.13 1.14 12.97
N SER A 127 5.58 2.33 13.25
CA SER A 127 5.02 3.23 12.24
C SER A 127 5.56 4.66 12.39
N GLN A 128 6.87 4.81 12.27
CA GLN A 128 7.56 6.07 12.54
C GLN A 128 7.17 7.18 11.55
N HIS A 129 7.13 8.42 12.04
CA HIS A 129 6.90 9.63 11.25
C HIS A 129 7.87 9.73 10.07
N GLU A 130 7.38 10.18 8.90
CA GLU A 130 8.17 10.43 7.68
C GLU A 130 8.91 9.25 7.02
N THR A 131 8.87 8.05 7.60
CA THR A 131 9.74 6.93 7.18
C THR A 131 9.05 5.86 6.33
N GLY A 132 7.73 5.68 6.44
CA GLY A 132 7.02 4.58 5.78
C GLY A 132 5.68 4.98 5.19
N ILE A 133 5.00 3.98 4.64
CA ILE A 133 3.63 4.07 4.15
C ILE A 133 2.75 3.27 5.10
N TRP A 134 1.83 3.97 5.74
CA TRP A 134 0.82 3.38 6.63
C TRP A 134 -0.54 3.68 6.02
N MET A 135 -1.17 2.67 5.43
CA MET A 135 -2.47 2.87 4.79
C MET A 135 -3.42 1.70 4.99
N SER A 136 -4.72 1.97 4.92
CA SER A 136 -5.77 0.97 4.91
C SER A 136 -6.71 1.21 3.74
N LEU A 137 -6.97 0.16 2.94
CA LEU A 137 -7.86 0.18 1.80
C LEU A 137 -9.22 -0.39 2.20
N ILE A 138 -10.31 0.30 1.86
CA ILE A 138 -11.68 -0.17 2.11
C ILE A 138 -12.28 -0.69 0.81
N LEU A 139 -12.56 -1.98 0.76
CA LEU A 139 -13.18 -2.68 -0.37
C LEU A 139 -14.55 -3.23 0.01
N LYS A 140 -15.44 -3.39 -0.99
CA LYS A 140 -16.76 -4.00 -0.81
C LYS A 140 -17.05 -5.02 -1.93
N PRO A 141 -16.17 -6.03 -2.10
CA PRO A 141 -16.31 -7.01 -3.17
C PRO A 141 -17.57 -7.85 -3.00
N LEU A 142 -18.21 -8.17 -4.12
CA LEU A 142 -19.28 -9.17 -4.18
C LEU A 142 -18.69 -10.58 -4.37
N VAL A 143 -17.97 -11.05 -3.34
CA VAL A 143 -17.29 -12.38 -3.33
C VAL A 143 -17.74 -13.23 -2.15
N ASP A 144 -17.55 -14.55 -2.24
CA ASP A 144 -17.81 -15.48 -1.14
C ASP A 144 -16.80 -15.27 0.01
N PHE A 145 -17.23 -15.49 1.25
CA PHE A 145 -16.37 -15.42 2.44
C PHE A 145 -15.08 -16.23 2.32
N ARG A 146 -15.14 -17.40 1.68
CA ARG A 146 -14.00 -18.29 1.46
C ARG A 146 -12.97 -17.70 0.50
N GLN A 147 -13.36 -16.72 -0.32
CA GLN A 147 -12.49 -16.04 -1.26
C GLN A 147 -11.84 -14.79 -0.67
N ALA A 148 -12.38 -14.22 0.42
CA ALA A 148 -11.80 -13.03 1.06
C ALA A 148 -10.29 -13.13 1.38
N PRO A 149 -9.74 -14.28 1.82
CA PRO A 149 -8.30 -14.43 2.00
C PRO A 149 -7.46 -14.19 0.74
N GLN A 150 -8.01 -14.47 -0.46
CA GLN A 150 -7.33 -14.26 -1.74
C GLN A 150 -6.99 -12.78 -1.98
N LEU A 151 -7.76 -11.84 -1.40
CA LEU A 151 -7.49 -10.40 -1.52
C LEU A 151 -6.18 -9.99 -0.83
N THR A 152 -5.74 -10.75 0.18
CA THR A 152 -4.40 -10.57 0.76
C THR A 152 -3.31 -10.89 -0.26
N LEU A 153 -3.53 -11.92 -1.08
CA LEU A 153 -2.58 -12.35 -2.12
C LEU A 153 -2.61 -11.38 -3.31
N VAL A 154 -3.78 -10.86 -3.68
CA VAL A 154 -3.93 -9.76 -4.65
C VAL A 154 -3.12 -8.55 -4.19
N ALA A 155 -3.29 -8.13 -2.92
CA ALA A 155 -2.52 -7.03 -2.34
C ALA A 155 -1.02 -7.30 -2.37
N ALA A 156 -0.60 -8.52 -2.04
CA ALA A 156 0.81 -8.90 -2.04
C ALA A 156 1.45 -8.80 -3.42
N VAL A 157 0.76 -9.26 -4.47
CA VAL A 157 1.23 -9.14 -5.86
C VAL A 157 1.30 -7.67 -6.29
N ALA A 158 0.28 -6.87 -5.99
CA ALA A 158 0.24 -5.44 -6.32
C ALA A 158 1.42 -4.69 -5.70
N LEU A 159 1.64 -4.91 -4.40
CA LEU A 159 2.74 -4.33 -3.65
C LEU A 159 4.10 -4.80 -4.20
N ALA A 160 4.27 -6.10 -4.46
CA ALA A 160 5.52 -6.63 -4.96
C ALA A 160 5.89 -5.99 -6.30
N ARG A 161 4.94 -5.91 -7.24
CA ARG A 161 5.14 -5.28 -8.56
C ARG A 161 5.47 -3.79 -8.46
N ALA A 162 4.67 -3.03 -7.71
CA ALA A 162 4.88 -1.58 -7.56
C ALA A 162 6.24 -1.27 -6.91
N LEU A 163 6.57 -1.97 -5.82
CA LEU A 163 7.82 -1.78 -5.09
C LEU A 163 9.03 -2.23 -5.91
N GLN A 164 8.94 -3.35 -6.62
CA GLN A 164 9.99 -3.83 -7.52
C GLN A 164 10.25 -2.85 -8.66
N ASN A 165 9.20 -2.39 -9.34
CA ASN A 165 9.31 -1.42 -10.44
C ASN A 165 9.96 -0.11 -9.99
N LYS A 166 9.62 0.39 -8.79
CA LYS A 166 10.16 1.65 -8.30
C LYS A 166 11.58 1.55 -7.78
N SER A 167 11.86 0.49 -7.03
CA SER A 167 13.14 0.32 -6.32
C SER A 167 14.21 -0.35 -7.17
N GLY A 168 13.81 -1.16 -8.16
CA GLY A 168 14.70 -2.07 -8.89
C GLY A 168 15.17 -3.26 -8.06
N GLN A 169 14.65 -3.44 -6.84
CA GLN A 169 14.97 -4.56 -5.97
C GLN A 169 14.05 -5.73 -6.27
N GLN A 170 14.57 -6.95 -6.16
CA GLN A 170 13.74 -8.17 -6.17
C GLN A 170 12.87 -8.19 -4.92
N ILE A 171 11.54 -8.22 -5.10
CA ILE A 171 10.58 -8.27 -4.01
C ILE A 171 9.96 -9.66 -3.96
N ASP A 172 10.23 -10.37 -2.87
CA ASP A 172 9.70 -11.71 -2.66
C ASP A 172 8.50 -11.67 -1.70
N ILE A 173 7.52 -12.54 -1.93
CA ILE A 173 6.35 -12.72 -1.08
C ILE A 173 6.56 -13.94 -0.19
N LYS A 174 6.50 -13.75 1.12
CA LYS A 174 6.38 -14.83 2.10
C LYS A 174 4.91 -14.99 2.47
N TRP A 175 4.36 -16.14 2.11
CA TRP A 175 2.97 -16.46 2.39
C TRP A 175 2.66 -16.34 3.89
N PRO A 176 1.47 -15.81 4.25
CA PRO A 176 0.44 -15.29 3.35
C PRO A 176 0.53 -13.79 3.06
N ASN A 177 1.32 -13.02 3.80
CA ASN A 177 1.04 -11.59 3.96
C ASN A 177 2.27 -10.69 4.16
N ASP A 178 3.48 -11.21 3.96
CA ASP A 178 4.72 -10.47 4.18
C ASP A 178 5.51 -10.33 2.87
N LEU A 179 6.10 -9.17 2.64
CA LEU A 179 7.01 -8.91 1.52
C LEU A 179 8.42 -8.70 2.05
N LEU A 180 9.40 -9.21 1.31
CA LEU A 180 10.80 -9.24 1.72
C LEU A 180 11.72 -8.78 0.60
N VAL A 181 12.87 -8.27 1.02
CA VAL A 181 14.04 -8.02 0.17
C VAL A 181 15.22 -8.66 0.88
N ASN A 182 15.98 -9.48 0.15
CA ASN A 182 17.14 -10.19 0.71
C ASN A 182 16.80 -10.97 2.01
N GLY A 183 15.61 -11.57 2.05
CA GLY A 183 15.12 -12.33 3.22
C GLY A 183 14.70 -11.50 4.43
N LYS A 184 14.76 -10.16 4.36
CA LYS A 184 14.31 -9.25 5.42
C LYS A 184 12.99 -8.59 5.07
N LYS A 185 12.13 -8.42 6.07
CA LYS A 185 10.78 -7.89 5.90
C LYS A 185 10.80 -6.40 5.56
N ILE A 186 10.11 -6.03 4.48
CA ILE A 186 9.89 -4.64 4.08
C ILE A 186 8.43 -4.22 4.19
N CYS A 187 7.50 -5.17 4.14
CA CYS A 187 6.08 -4.85 4.19
C CYS A 187 5.28 -5.97 4.86
N GLY A 188 4.22 -5.57 5.55
CA GLY A 188 3.22 -6.45 6.13
C GLY A 188 1.83 -6.04 5.70
N ILE A 189 1.01 -7.03 5.39
CA ILE A 189 -0.39 -6.88 5.00
C ILE A 189 -1.27 -7.48 6.09
N LEU A 190 -2.33 -6.75 6.47
CA LEU A 190 -3.33 -7.17 7.43
C LEU A 190 -4.71 -7.02 6.80
N THR A 191 -5.33 -8.14 6.43
CA THR A 191 -6.68 -8.15 5.88
C THR A 191 -7.67 -8.52 6.98
N GLU A 192 -8.66 -7.66 7.21
CA GLU A 192 -9.76 -7.90 8.14
C GLU A 192 -11.10 -7.84 7.40
N LEU A 193 -11.98 -8.77 7.73
CA LEU A 193 -13.30 -8.90 7.12
C LEU A 193 -14.36 -8.34 8.07
N GLN A 194 -15.21 -7.44 7.59
CA GLN A 194 -16.46 -7.10 8.26
C GLN A 194 -17.63 -7.73 7.50
N ALA A 195 -18.48 -8.41 8.24
CA ALA A 195 -19.42 -9.35 7.66
C ALA A 195 -20.70 -9.43 8.49
N ASP A 196 -21.82 -9.51 7.78
CA ASP A 196 -23.11 -9.94 8.32
C ASP A 196 -23.25 -11.46 8.04
N PRO A 197 -24.19 -12.17 8.71
CA PRO A 197 -24.36 -13.61 8.53
C PRO A 197 -24.49 -14.08 7.07
N ASP A 198 -25.08 -13.24 6.20
CA ASP A 198 -25.41 -13.60 4.83
C ASP A 198 -24.50 -12.94 3.77
N ARG A 199 -23.63 -11.99 4.14
CA ARG A 199 -22.78 -11.27 3.17
C ARG A 199 -21.57 -10.57 3.79
N ILE A 200 -20.54 -10.40 2.97
CA ILE A 200 -19.42 -9.51 3.26
C ILE A 200 -19.92 -8.07 3.21
N LYS A 201 -19.72 -7.32 4.30
CA LYS A 201 -20.02 -5.88 4.37
C LYS A 201 -18.84 -5.06 3.83
N SER A 202 -17.63 -5.44 4.20
CA SER A 202 -16.39 -4.85 3.69
C SER A 202 -15.18 -5.75 3.93
N VAL A 203 -14.13 -5.50 3.16
CA VAL A 203 -12.78 -6.01 3.41
C VAL A 203 -11.88 -4.81 3.62
N ILE A 204 -11.15 -4.77 4.74
CA ILE A 204 -10.18 -3.73 5.04
C ILE A 204 -8.78 -4.30 4.96
N ILE A 205 -7.99 -3.81 4.00
CA ILE A 205 -6.60 -4.24 3.80
C ILE A 205 -5.67 -3.17 4.36
N GLY A 206 -5.13 -3.41 5.55
CA GLY A 206 -4.05 -2.63 6.16
C GLY A 206 -2.70 -2.99 5.55
N ILE A 207 -1.92 -1.98 5.20
CA ILE A 207 -0.64 -2.08 4.52
C ILE A 207 0.37 -1.20 5.28
N GLY A 208 1.44 -1.84 5.76
CA GLY A 208 2.62 -1.17 6.28
C GLY A 208 3.82 -1.43 5.37
N VAL A 209 4.49 -0.38 4.90
CA VAL A 209 5.71 -0.48 4.07
C VAL A 209 6.83 0.35 4.67
N ASN A 210 7.99 -0.28 4.88
CA ASN A 210 9.20 0.38 5.29
C ASN A 210 9.88 1.02 4.08
N VAL A 211 9.79 2.35 3.95
CA VAL A 211 10.28 3.05 2.75
C VAL A 211 11.66 3.67 2.98
N ASN A 212 11.72 4.75 3.76
CA ASN A 212 12.89 5.60 3.97
C ASN A 212 13.55 5.40 5.34
N HIS A 213 13.25 4.30 6.05
CA HIS A 213 13.84 4.02 7.36
C HIS A 213 15.36 3.81 7.22
N GLU A 214 16.15 4.46 8.08
CA GLU A 214 17.59 4.22 8.17
C GLU A 214 17.94 3.25 9.30
N HIS A 215 17.17 3.34 10.39
CA HIS A 215 17.35 2.58 11.61
C HIS A 215 16.06 1.83 11.96
N PHE A 216 16.23 0.69 12.64
CA PHE A 216 15.15 -0.10 13.20
C PHE A 216 15.48 -0.33 14.69
N PRO A 217 14.47 -0.61 15.53
CA PRO A 217 14.69 -1.12 16.88
C PRO A 217 15.60 -2.35 16.87
N GLN A 218 16.40 -2.51 17.93
CA GLN A 218 17.41 -3.57 18.02
C GLN A 218 16.78 -4.96 17.87
N GLU A 219 15.56 -5.13 18.36
CA GLU A 219 14.81 -6.38 18.38
C GLU A 219 14.43 -6.89 16.99
N ILE A 220 14.34 -5.99 16.00
CA ILE A 220 13.90 -6.33 14.63
C ILE A 220 14.92 -6.00 13.54
N THR A 221 16.09 -5.45 13.91
CA THR A 221 17.12 -5.00 12.96
C THR A 221 17.63 -6.11 12.04
N ASP A 222 17.66 -7.36 12.51
CA ASP A 222 18.13 -8.50 11.71
C ASP A 222 17.05 -9.06 10.77
N ILE A 223 15.77 -8.80 11.05
CA ILE A 223 14.63 -9.38 10.33
C ILE A 223 13.82 -8.36 9.52
N ALA A 224 14.09 -7.07 9.68
CA ALA A 224 13.43 -5.98 8.97
C ALA A 224 14.42 -5.15 8.15
N THR A 225 13.96 -4.60 7.03
CA THR A 225 14.71 -3.64 6.22
C THR A 225 13.76 -2.62 5.58
N SER A 226 14.29 -1.70 4.78
CA SER A 226 13.54 -0.66 4.06
C SER A 226 14.01 -0.54 2.62
N LEU A 227 13.17 0.00 1.74
CA LEU A 227 13.57 0.26 0.36
C LEU A 227 14.83 1.13 0.28
N LYS A 228 14.97 2.12 1.17
CA LYS A 228 16.15 2.98 1.23
C LYS A 228 17.42 2.23 1.63
N LYS A 229 17.36 1.33 2.62
CA LYS A 229 18.54 0.53 3.01
C LYS A 229 18.99 -0.40 1.91
N GLU A 230 18.05 -1.00 1.18
CA GLU A 230 18.36 -1.98 0.13
C GLU A 230 18.79 -1.31 -1.19
N SER A 231 18.25 -0.14 -1.51
CA SER A 231 18.54 0.56 -2.79
C SER A 231 19.50 1.75 -2.68
N GLY A 232 19.80 2.22 -1.47
CA GLY A 232 20.65 3.39 -1.22
C GLY A 232 20.04 4.75 -1.56
N LYS A 233 18.77 4.82 -1.98
CA LYS A 233 18.08 6.07 -2.38
C LYS A 233 16.81 6.32 -1.56
N ASN A 234 16.42 7.59 -1.43
CA ASN A 234 15.12 7.97 -0.87
C ASN A 234 14.02 7.83 -1.93
N PHE A 235 12.80 7.56 -1.48
CA PHE A 235 11.62 7.46 -2.32
C PHE A 235 10.55 8.48 -1.94
N ASP A 236 9.86 9.02 -2.95
CA ASP A 236 8.63 9.78 -2.78
C ASP A 236 7.51 8.81 -2.36
N ARG A 237 7.05 8.97 -1.10
CA ARG A 237 6.03 8.08 -0.51
C ARG A 237 4.66 8.28 -1.15
N ALA A 238 4.32 9.50 -1.57
CA ALA A 238 3.04 9.77 -2.22
C ALA A 238 3.00 9.13 -3.62
N GLU A 239 4.12 9.20 -4.34
CA GLU A 239 4.27 8.53 -5.63
C GLU A 239 4.19 7.00 -5.50
N LEU A 240 4.90 6.42 -4.52
CA LEU A 240 4.82 4.99 -4.23
C LEU A 240 3.39 4.54 -3.87
N ILE A 241 2.65 5.33 -3.08
CA ILE A 241 1.24 5.04 -2.78
C ILE A 241 0.43 5.00 -4.07
N THR A 242 0.58 6.00 -4.96
CA THR A 242 -0.11 6.00 -6.26
C THR A 242 0.23 4.78 -7.10
N ASP A 243 1.53 4.45 -7.24
CA ASP A 243 1.99 3.28 -7.99
C ASP A 243 1.38 1.96 -7.43
N ILE A 244 1.29 1.82 -6.10
CA ILE A 244 0.67 0.67 -5.43
C ILE A 244 -0.83 0.60 -5.71
N LEU A 245 -1.53 1.73 -5.62
CA LEU A 245 -2.98 1.79 -5.82
C LEU A 245 -3.35 1.48 -7.27
N ASP A 246 -2.55 1.91 -8.24
CA ASP A 246 -2.80 1.63 -9.67
C ASP A 246 -2.61 0.14 -9.97
N GLU A 247 -1.51 -0.46 -9.49
CA GLU A 247 -1.28 -1.91 -9.60
C GLU A 247 -2.38 -2.71 -8.89
N PHE A 248 -2.81 -2.26 -7.70
CA PHE A 248 -3.88 -2.90 -6.95
C PHE A 248 -5.21 -2.83 -7.70
N SER A 249 -5.62 -1.66 -8.18
CA SER A 249 -6.88 -1.48 -8.89
C SER A 249 -6.96 -2.37 -10.12
N TRP A 250 -5.88 -2.45 -10.91
CA TRP A 250 -5.82 -3.31 -12.08
C TRP A 250 -5.94 -4.80 -11.71
N LEU A 251 -5.18 -5.26 -10.70
CA LEU A 251 -5.23 -6.66 -10.25
C LEU A 251 -6.57 -7.02 -9.61
N TYR A 252 -7.17 -6.09 -8.86
CA TYR A 252 -8.47 -6.29 -8.22
C TYR A 252 -9.59 -6.41 -9.26
N GLU A 253 -9.61 -5.56 -10.28
CA GLU A 253 -10.56 -5.66 -11.39
C GLU A 253 -10.37 -6.97 -12.17
N ALA A 254 -9.12 -7.34 -12.45
CA ALA A 254 -8.81 -8.61 -13.11
C ALA A 254 -9.26 -9.82 -12.27
N TYR A 255 -9.07 -9.77 -10.95
CA TYR A 255 -9.53 -10.78 -10.00
C TYR A 255 -11.06 -10.89 -9.95
N LEU A 256 -11.79 -9.77 -9.89
CA LEU A 256 -13.25 -9.78 -9.89
C LEU A 256 -13.82 -10.34 -11.20
N THR A 257 -13.14 -10.09 -12.33
CA THR A 257 -13.60 -10.52 -13.65
C THR A 257 -13.25 -11.98 -13.96
N ASN A 258 -12.03 -12.42 -13.63
CA ASN A 258 -11.47 -13.71 -14.07
C ASN A 258 -11.26 -14.70 -12.93
N GLY A 259 -11.50 -14.28 -11.69
CA GLY A 259 -11.22 -15.04 -10.48
C GLY A 259 -9.73 -15.12 -10.15
N PHE A 260 -9.39 -16.03 -9.24
CA PHE A 260 -8.04 -16.16 -8.68
C PHE A 260 -7.01 -16.77 -9.62
N SER A 261 -7.46 -17.41 -10.71
CA SER A 261 -6.60 -18.11 -11.68
C SER A 261 -5.54 -17.20 -12.33
N LEU A 262 -5.83 -15.90 -12.50
CA LEU A 262 -4.84 -14.92 -12.99
C LEU A 262 -3.85 -14.46 -11.92
N ILE A 263 -4.27 -14.45 -10.65
CA ILE A 263 -3.47 -13.95 -9.54
C ILE A 263 -2.48 -15.01 -9.06
N LYS A 264 -2.91 -16.27 -9.03
CA LYS A 264 -2.09 -17.41 -8.61
C LYS A 264 -0.71 -17.46 -9.28
N PRO A 265 -0.56 -17.50 -10.61
CA PRO A 265 0.76 -17.59 -11.24
C PRO A 265 1.63 -16.35 -10.98
N LEU A 266 1.01 -15.16 -10.89
CA LEU A 266 1.72 -13.93 -10.52
C LEU A 266 2.26 -14.00 -9.09
N TRP A 267 1.46 -14.54 -8.17
CA TRP A 267 1.87 -14.75 -6.78
C TRP A 267 2.99 -15.79 -6.67
N GLU A 268 2.85 -16.92 -7.37
CA GLU A 268 3.84 -18.01 -7.36
C GLU A 268 5.18 -17.56 -7.93
N ALA A 269 5.19 -16.69 -8.95
CA ALA A 269 6.40 -16.11 -9.54
C ALA A 269 7.21 -15.23 -8.55
N HIS A 270 6.54 -14.64 -7.56
CA HIS A 270 7.18 -13.85 -6.50
C HIS A 270 7.38 -14.65 -5.20
N SER A 271 6.97 -15.92 -5.14
CA SER A 271 6.96 -16.65 -3.87
C SER A 271 8.36 -17.02 -3.39
N LEU A 272 8.70 -16.62 -2.16
CA LEU A 272 9.98 -16.97 -1.57
C LEU A 272 10.06 -18.45 -1.14
N SER A 273 8.92 -19.05 -0.80
CA SER A 273 8.84 -20.34 -0.11
C SER A 273 8.74 -21.55 -1.05
N ILE A 274 8.25 -21.38 -2.27
CA ILE A 274 7.99 -22.50 -3.19
C ILE A 274 9.27 -23.29 -3.47
N GLY A 275 9.18 -24.62 -3.39
CA GLY A 275 10.28 -25.54 -3.58
C GLY A 275 11.26 -25.63 -2.41
N LYS A 276 11.07 -24.85 -1.34
CA LYS A 276 11.94 -24.87 -0.15
C LYS A 276 11.32 -25.66 1.00
N LYS A 277 12.20 -26.15 1.87
CA LYS A 277 11.79 -26.69 3.17
C LYS A 277 11.38 -25.54 4.08
N VAL A 278 10.18 -25.61 4.62
CA VAL A 278 9.62 -24.60 5.51
C VAL A 278 9.02 -25.23 6.76
N ILE A 279 8.92 -24.42 7.81
CA ILE A 279 8.20 -24.72 9.04
C ILE A 279 6.97 -23.83 9.07
N ALA A 280 5.80 -24.45 8.97
CA ALA A 280 4.51 -23.78 9.13
C ALA A 280 4.11 -23.81 10.62
N ARG A 281 4.31 -22.70 11.32
CA ARG A 281 3.94 -22.55 12.74
C ARG A 281 2.47 -22.14 12.84
N ARG A 282 1.64 -23.03 13.37
CA ARG A 282 0.21 -22.81 13.64
C ARG A 282 0.00 -22.54 15.13
N ALA A 283 -1.22 -22.22 15.52
CA ALA A 283 -1.54 -21.91 16.91
C ALA A 283 -1.33 -23.09 17.89
N LYS A 284 -1.49 -24.33 17.40
CA LYS A 284 -1.44 -25.54 18.24
C LYS A 284 -0.20 -26.42 18.00
N ASP A 285 0.38 -26.33 16.81
CA ASP A 285 1.43 -27.22 16.36
C ASP A 285 2.28 -26.57 15.27
N SER A 286 3.33 -27.28 14.83
CA SER A 286 4.15 -26.89 13.69
C SER A 286 4.25 -28.05 12.74
N LEU A 287 4.18 -27.76 11.45
CA LEU A 287 4.34 -28.76 10.40
C LEU A 287 5.57 -28.41 9.56
N VAL A 288 6.42 -29.40 9.32
CA VAL A 288 7.65 -29.25 8.53
C VAL A 288 7.46 -29.98 7.20
N GLY A 289 7.83 -29.32 6.11
CA GLY A 289 7.69 -29.92 4.78
C GLY A 289 8.21 -29.04 3.66
N ILE A 290 8.03 -29.49 2.42
CA ILE A 290 8.35 -28.73 1.20
C ILE A 290 7.12 -27.97 0.75
N ALA A 291 7.23 -26.65 0.57
CA ALA A 291 6.12 -25.85 0.05
C ALA A 291 5.96 -26.07 -1.46
N LEU A 292 4.82 -26.62 -1.88
CA LEU A 292 4.55 -26.96 -3.27
C LEU A 292 3.94 -25.79 -4.07
N GLY A 293 3.44 -24.76 -3.40
CA GLY A 293 2.67 -23.67 -4.00
C GLY A 293 1.38 -23.42 -3.27
N ILE A 294 0.41 -22.81 -3.94
CA ILE A 294 -0.93 -22.56 -3.41
C ILE A 294 -1.99 -23.26 -4.26
N ASN A 295 -3.11 -23.65 -3.66
CA ASN A 295 -4.27 -24.15 -4.41
C ASN A 295 -5.10 -22.98 -5.00
N GLU A 296 -6.20 -23.30 -5.69
CA GLU A 296 -7.10 -22.30 -6.31
C GLU A 296 -7.81 -21.39 -5.29
N ASN A 297 -7.77 -21.73 -4.00
CA ASN A 297 -8.29 -20.91 -2.90
C ASN A 297 -7.21 -20.06 -2.23
N GLY A 298 -5.94 -20.11 -2.70
CA GLY A 298 -4.82 -19.40 -2.09
C GLY A 298 -4.24 -20.07 -0.84
N VAL A 299 -4.63 -21.31 -0.58
CA VAL A 299 -4.19 -22.10 0.59
C VAL A 299 -2.83 -22.73 0.26
N LEU A 300 -1.87 -22.61 1.17
CA LEU A 300 -0.52 -23.16 0.99
C LEU A 300 -0.56 -24.69 1.03
N LEU A 301 0.09 -25.33 0.05
CA LEU A 301 0.26 -26.77 -0.04
C LEU A 301 1.64 -27.15 0.50
N LEU A 302 1.68 -27.97 1.55
CA LEU A 302 2.92 -28.40 2.19
C LEU A 302 3.04 -29.93 2.17
N GLN A 303 4.09 -30.45 1.55
CA GLN A 303 4.37 -31.88 1.53
C GLN A 303 5.28 -32.26 2.70
N ASP A 304 4.83 -33.16 3.56
CA ASP A 304 5.65 -33.68 4.67
C ASP A 304 6.64 -34.77 4.22
N GLU A 305 7.44 -35.27 5.16
CA GLU A 305 8.45 -36.31 4.91
C GLU A 305 7.88 -37.66 4.46
N THR A 306 6.59 -37.92 4.73
CA THR A 306 5.90 -39.14 4.29
C THR A 306 5.33 -39.01 2.88
N GLY A 307 5.43 -37.82 2.29
CA GLY A 307 4.88 -37.48 0.98
C GLY A 307 3.42 -37.00 1.02
N HIS A 308 2.80 -36.90 2.19
CA HIS A 308 1.43 -36.42 2.34
C HIS A 308 1.37 -34.89 2.17
N VAL A 309 0.37 -34.41 1.42
CA VAL A 309 0.18 -32.98 1.14
C VAL A 309 -0.88 -32.41 2.08
N HIS A 310 -0.49 -31.45 2.89
CA HIS A 310 -1.34 -30.73 3.82
C HIS A 310 -1.76 -29.38 3.26
N GLU A 311 -3.02 -29.02 3.48
CA GLU A 311 -3.53 -27.67 3.19
C GLU A 311 -3.40 -26.77 4.43
N ILE A 312 -2.64 -25.68 4.30
CA ILE A 312 -2.35 -24.73 5.38
C ILE A 312 -3.09 -23.42 5.12
N TYR A 313 -4.17 -23.21 5.88
CA TYR A 313 -5.03 -22.02 5.77
C TYR A 313 -4.48 -20.80 6.51
N SER A 314 -3.69 -21.02 7.56
CA SER A 314 -3.03 -19.95 8.32
C SER A 314 -1.83 -20.52 9.08
N ALA A 315 -0.68 -19.88 8.90
CA ALA A 315 0.54 -20.14 9.67
C ALA A 315 1.46 -18.92 9.63
N ASP A 316 2.45 -18.90 10.54
CA ASP A 316 3.68 -18.13 10.37
C ASP A 316 4.69 -19.04 9.66
N ILE A 317 5.21 -18.61 8.52
CA ILE A 317 6.14 -19.40 7.71
C ILE A 317 7.56 -18.98 8.05
N GLU A 318 8.36 -19.98 8.44
CA GLU A 318 9.80 -19.88 8.62
C GLU A 318 10.48 -20.73 7.55
N ILE A 319 11.42 -20.13 6.82
CA ILE A 319 12.17 -20.81 5.76
C ILE A 319 13.45 -21.35 6.41
N SER A 320 13.68 -22.66 6.25
CA SER A 320 14.86 -23.36 6.76
C SER A 320 16.08 -23.19 5.86
#